data_AF-A0A7W0LNK9-F1
#
_entry.id   AF-A0A7W0LNK9-F1
#
_cell.length_a   1.000
_cell.length_b   1.000
_cell.length_c   1.000
_cell.angle_alpha   90.00
_cell.angle_beta   90.00
_cell.angle_gamma   90.00
#
_symmetry.space_group_name_H-M   'P 1'
#
loop_
_entity.id
_entity.type
_entity.pdbx_description
1 polymer ?
#
loop_
_entity_poly.entity_id
_entity_poly.type
_entity_poly.pdbx_seq_one_letter_code
_entity_poly.pdbx_strand_id
1 'polypeptide(L)' 'MNTADLIWMNGEFVSWEDAKVHVLTHGLHYGTGVFEG' A
#
# COMPACT_ATOMS: atom_id res chain seq x y z
N MET A 1 -7.26 15.97 4.00
CA MET A 1 -6.90 14.58 4.36
C MET A 1 -5.69 14.66 5.26
N ASN A 2 -5.65 13.86 6.33
CA ASN A 2 -4.44 13.68 7.12
C ASN A 2 -3.75 12.43 6.56
N THR A 3 -2.53 12.58 6.04
CA THR A 3 -1.73 11.50 5.44
C THR A 3 -0.51 11.24 6.32
N ALA A 4 0.00 10.02 6.31
CA ALA A 4 1.32 9.76 6.88
C ALA A 4 2.42 10.35 5.98
N ASP A 5 3.58 10.64 6.54
CA ASP A 5 4.74 11.10 5.76
C ASP A 5 5.39 9.94 4.98
N LEU A 6 5.45 8.75 5.60
CA LEU A 6 6.09 7.55 5.06
C LEU A 6 5.17 6.33 5.15
N ILE A 7 5.29 5.43 4.17
CA ILE A 7 4.68 4.11 4.13
C ILE A 7 5.78 3.05 4.15
N TRP A 8 5.59 2.01 4.96
CA TRP A 8 6.41 0.82 4.86
C TRP A 8 5.88 -0.07 3.73
N MET A 9 6.69 -0.31 2.71
CA MET A 9 6.31 -1.11 1.54
C MET A 9 7.48 -1.99 1.11
N ASN A 10 7.26 -3.30 1.08
CA ASN A 10 8.23 -4.29 0.59
C ASN A 10 9.63 -4.24 1.24
N GLY A 11 9.70 -3.89 2.53
CA GLY A 11 10.97 -3.89 3.27
C GLY A 11 11.67 -2.53 3.34
N GLU A 12 11.06 -1.48 2.81
CA GLU A 12 11.63 -0.14 2.79
C GLU A 12 10.57 0.92 3.14
N PHE A 13 11.04 2.09 3.61
CA PHE A 13 10.18 3.27 3.78
C PHE A 13 10.16 4.07 2.48
N VAL A 14 8.96 4.37 2.00
CA VAL A 14 8.70 5.21 0.82
C VAL A 14 7.82 6.40 1.20
N SER A 15 7.94 7.52 0.49
CA SER A 15 7.01 8.65 0.65
C SER A 15 5.58 8.20 0.35
N TRP A 16 4.60 8.80 1.02
CA TRP A 16 3.19 8.47 0.82
C TRP A 16 2.76 8.51 -0.65
N GLU A 17 3.17 9.53 -1.39
CA GLU A 17 2.85 9.70 -2.81
C GLU A 17 3.45 8.63 -3.71
N ASP A 18 4.51 7.94 -3.28
CA ASP A 18 5.22 6.93 -4.05
C ASP A 18 4.73 5.50 -3.77
N ALA A 19 3.93 5.30 -2.71
CA ALA A 19 3.31 4.02 -2.36
C ALA A 19 2.17 3.63 -3.32
N LYS A 20 2.48 3.51 -4.62
CA LYS A 20 1.52 3.23 -5.69
C LYS A 20 1.48 1.75 -6.02
N VAL A 21 0.28 1.27 -6.36
CA VAL A 21 0.06 -0.06 -6.95
C VAL A 21 -0.72 0.10 -8.25
N HIS A 22 -0.55 -0.85 -9.19
CA HIS A 22 -1.30 -0.82 -10.44
C HIS A 22 -2.78 -1.12 -10.19
N VAL A 23 -3.68 -0.52 -10.97
CA VAL A 23 -5.13 -0.74 -10.80
C VAL A 23 -5.49 -2.22 -10.89
N LEU A 24 -4.86 -2.96 -11.82
CA LEU A 24 -5.04 -4.41 -12.03
C LEU A 24 -4.44 -5.32 -10.93
N THR A 25 -4.03 -4.78 -9.78
CA THR A 25 -3.52 -5.58 -8.68
C THR A 25 -4.55 -6.61 -8.24
N HIS A 26 -4.14 -7.88 -8.17
CA HIS A 26 -5.01 -8.99 -7.81
C HIS A 26 -5.69 -8.79 -6.45
N GLY A 27 -4.96 -8.29 -5.46
CA GLY A 27 -5.50 -7.97 -4.13
C GLY A 27 -6.64 -6.95 -4.16
N LEU A 28 -6.63 -6.02 -5.12
CA LEU A 28 -7.71 -5.03 -5.29
C LEU A 28 -8.94 -5.62 -5.99
N HIS A 29 -8.76 -6.57 -6.91
CA HIS A 29 -9.85 -7.15 -7.70
C HIS A 29 -10.51 -8.35 -7.02
N TYR A 30 -9.73 -9.15 -6.31
CA TYR A 30 -10.15 -10.45 -5.78
C TYR A 30 -10.01 -10.55 -4.25
N GLY A 31 -9.64 -9.45 -3.57
CA GLY A 31 -9.66 -9.37 -2.11
C GLY A 31 -8.65 -10.26 -1.39
N THR A 32 -7.54 -10.61 -2.02
CA THR A 32 -6.56 -11.57 -1.47
C THR A 32 -5.56 -10.96 -0.47
N GLY A 33 -5.93 -9.87 0.21
CA GLY A 33 -5.09 -9.24 1.25
C GLY A 33 -5.41 -9.79 2.64
N VAL A 34 -4.41 -9.85 3.51
CA VAL A 34 -4.54 -10.17 4.94
C VAL A 34 -3.84 -9.10 5.77
N PHE A 35 -4.29 -8.89 7.01
CA PHE A 35 -3.68 -7.94 7.94
C PHE A 35 -3.77 -8.46 9.37
N GLU A 36 -2.92 -7.92 10.23
CA GLU A 36 -2.90 -8.14 11.69
C GLU A 36 -2.94 -6.77 12.38
N GLY A 37 -3.47 -6.72 13.62
CA GLY A 37 -3.70 -5.50 14.39
C GLY A 37 -2.88 -5.42 15.67
#